data_AF-A0A1S2VPM4-F1
#
_entry.id   AF-A0A1S2VPM4-F1
#
_cell.length_a   1.000
_cell.length_b   1.000
_cell.length_c   1.000
_cell.angle_alpha   90.00
_cell.angle_beta   90.00
_cell.angle_gamma   90.00
#
_symmetry.space_group_name_H-M   'P 1'
#
loop_
_entity.id
_entity.type
_entity.pdbx_description
1 polymer ?
#
loop_
_entity_poly.entity_id
_entity_poly.type
_entity_poly.pdbx_seq_one_letter_code
_entity_poly.pdbx_strand_id
1 'polypeptide(L)'
;MHEYSNRDSKEYGGLITTDGKLIILPNKENSLESVAWPAGNQWRDQQNRVLVTLFQEKGVWKVELYDWTLNNGQGGILETLEVMGMVHTHPTGTSPYNGLSYDTFNPSQDDINIMSSFPGLRQYIITGTNDFEFNMNGPIEKSSLPNCQ
;
A
#
# COMPACT_ATOMS: atom_id res chain seq x y z
N MET A 1 -13.87 -29.88 -2.90
CA MET A 1 -13.31 -28.83 -3.76
C MET A 1 -14.07 -27.57 -3.38
N HIS A 2 -13.49 -26.72 -2.54
CA HIS A 2 -14.17 -25.48 -2.15
C HIS A 2 -14.07 -24.51 -3.31
N GLU A 3 -15.19 -24.28 -4.00
CA GLU A 3 -15.34 -23.14 -4.89
C GLU A 3 -15.22 -21.88 -4.03
N TYR A 4 -14.07 -21.22 -4.12
CA TYR A 4 -13.97 -19.83 -3.71
C TYR A 4 -14.90 -19.05 -4.62
N SER A 5 -16.06 -18.64 -4.11
CA SER A 5 -16.94 -17.72 -4.81
C SER A 5 -16.11 -16.49 -5.21
N ASN A 6 -16.21 -16.05 -6.47
CA ASN A 6 -15.64 -14.83 -7.07
C ASN A 6 -16.08 -13.52 -6.37
N ARG A 7 -16.02 -13.45 -5.04
CA ARG A 7 -16.31 -12.26 -4.26
C ARG A 7 -15.00 -11.53 -3.98
N ASP A 8 -14.85 -10.40 -4.64
CA ASP A 8 -14.12 -9.23 -4.15
C ASP A 8 -12.65 -9.46 -3.77
N SER A 9 -11.89 -10.22 -4.56
CA SER A 9 -10.43 -10.18 -4.43
C SER A 9 -9.92 -8.80 -4.84
N LYS A 10 -9.19 -8.14 -3.94
CA LYS A 10 -8.63 -6.81 -4.13
C LYS A 10 -7.16 -6.84 -3.74
N GLU A 11 -6.36 -6.05 -4.44
CA GLU A 11 -5.05 -5.68 -3.94
C GLU A 11 -5.19 -4.74 -2.74
N TYR A 12 -4.25 -4.85 -1.80
CA TYR A 12 -4.16 -3.98 -0.63
C TYR A 12 -2.87 -3.18 -0.69
N GLY A 13 -2.99 -1.88 -0.47
CA GLY A 13 -1.85 -0.98 -0.28
C GLY A 13 -1.64 -0.68 1.21
N GLY A 14 -0.40 -0.42 1.59
CA GLY A 14 -0.01 -0.18 2.96
C GLY A 14 1.28 0.61 3.09
N LEU A 15 1.60 0.97 4.32
CA LEU A 15 2.86 1.57 4.72
C LEU A 15 3.56 0.66 5.73
N ILE A 16 4.87 0.53 5.60
CA ILE A 16 5.72 -0.16 6.58
C ILE A 16 6.45 0.91 7.38
N THR A 17 6.28 0.87 8.69
CA THR A 17 6.96 1.79 9.61
C THR A 17 8.35 1.28 9.96
N THR A 18 9.22 2.17 10.43
CA THR A 18 10.60 1.81 10.82
C THR A 18 10.67 0.85 12.00
N ASP A 19 9.60 0.78 12.82
CA ASP A 19 9.44 -0.19 13.91
C ASP A 19 8.76 -1.51 13.47
N GLY A 20 8.53 -1.72 12.17
CA GLY A 20 8.05 -2.98 11.62
C GLY A 20 6.53 -3.15 11.62
N LYS A 21 5.75 -2.11 11.92
CA LYS A 21 4.28 -2.16 11.81
C LYS A 21 3.85 -2.01 10.34
N LEU A 22 2.77 -2.72 10.01
CA LEU A 22 2.08 -2.57 8.73
C LEU A 22 0.79 -1.78 8.92
N ILE A 23 0.68 -0.63 8.26
CA ILE A 23 -0.52 0.20 8.22
C ILE A 23 -1.23 -0.09 6.91
N ILE A 24 -2.38 -0.78 6.96
CA ILE A 24 -3.20 -1.00 5.78
C ILE A 24 -3.96 0.28 5.44
N LEU A 25 -3.79 0.75 4.20
CA LEU A 25 -4.38 2.00 3.76
C LEU A 25 -5.81 1.77 3.27
N PRO A 26 -6.77 2.59 3.73
CA PRO A 26 -8.16 2.44 3.32
C PRO A 26 -8.33 2.98 1.89
N ASN A 27 -8.64 2.11 0.93
CA ASN A 27 -9.12 2.55 -0.37
C ASN A 27 -10.20 1.62 -0.95
N LYS A 28 -11.39 2.19 -1.19
CA LYS A 28 -12.53 1.49 -1.78
C LYS A 28 -12.34 1.18 -3.27
N GLU A 29 -11.52 1.97 -3.96
CA GLU A 29 -11.27 1.88 -5.41
C GLU A 29 -10.23 0.82 -5.75
N ASN A 30 -9.61 0.17 -4.75
CA ASN A 30 -8.75 -0.98 -5.01
C ASN A 30 -9.55 -2.08 -5.73
N SER A 31 -8.88 -2.66 -6.72
CA SER A 31 -9.38 -3.75 -7.54
C SER A 31 -8.40 -4.92 -7.49
N LEU A 32 -8.72 -6.01 -8.18
CA LEU A 32 -7.83 -7.15 -8.29
C LEU A 32 -6.56 -6.86 -9.10
N GLU A 33 -6.56 -5.80 -9.92
CA GLU A 33 -5.50 -5.51 -10.89
C GLU A 33 -4.85 -4.15 -10.64
N SER A 34 -5.21 -3.47 -9.55
CA SER A 34 -4.67 -2.15 -9.23
C SER A 34 -4.98 -1.75 -7.78
N VAL A 35 -3.95 -1.23 -7.11
CA VAL A 35 -4.08 -0.39 -5.92
C VAL A 35 -4.27 1.06 -6.35
N ALA A 36 -5.37 1.65 -5.88
CA ALA A 36 -5.57 3.08 -6.00
C ALA A 36 -4.74 3.80 -4.93
N TRP A 37 -3.64 4.40 -5.36
CA TRP A 37 -2.89 5.32 -4.53
C TRP A 37 -3.51 6.71 -4.68
N PRO A 38 -3.88 7.40 -3.59
CA PRO A 38 -4.47 8.72 -3.72
C PRO A 38 -3.45 9.67 -4.36
N ALA A 39 -3.90 10.46 -5.33
CA ALA A 39 -3.09 11.46 -6.02
C ALA A 39 -2.57 12.57 -5.09
N GLY A 40 -3.18 12.70 -3.90
CA GLY A 40 -2.63 13.44 -2.78
C GLY A 40 -2.13 12.45 -1.73
N ASN A 41 -1.12 12.82 -1.00
CA ASN A 41 -0.54 12.08 0.13
C ASN A 41 -1.50 11.86 1.33
N GLN A 42 -2.81 11.81 1.09
CA GLN A 42 -3.88 11.71 2.07
C GLN A 42 -4.91 10.65 1.67
N TRP A 43 -5.29 9.82 2.63
CA TRP A 43 -6.39 8.86 2.50
C TRP A 43 -7.58 9.37 3.28
N ARG A 44 -8.76 9.28 2.66
CA ARG A 44 -9.99 9.84 3.19
C ARG A 44 -11.10 8.79 3.26
N ASP A 45 -11.99 8.96 4.22
CA ASP A 45 -13.20 8.14 4.32
C ASP A 45 -14.32 8.61 3.39
N GLN A 46 -15.47 7.94 3.47
CA GLN A 46 -16.66 8.25 2.67
C GLN A 46 -17.29 9.62 3.00
N GLN A 47 -16.97 10.19 4.16
CA GLN A 47 -17.37 11.53 4.59
C GLN A 47 -16.30 12.59 4.27
N ASN A 48 -15.30 12.23 3.45
CA ASN A 48 -14.18 13.09 3.05
C ASN A 48 -13.26 13.53 4.21
N ARG A 49 -13.30 12.83 5.35
CA ARG A 49 -12.43 13.09 6.49
C ARG A 49 -11.07 12.41 6.27
N VAL A 50 -9.97 13.07 6.63
CA VAL A 50 -8.61 12.51 6.51
C VAL A 50 -8.42 11.41 7.54
N LEU A 51 -8.03 10.22 7.11
CA LEU A 51 -7.69 9.09 7.97
C LEU A 51 -6.18 8.90 8.10
N VAL A 52 -5.45 9.16 7.01
CA VAL A 52 -4.00 8.99 6.93
C VAL A 52 -3.41 10.15 6.13
N THR A 53 -2.30 10.72 6.60
CA THR A 53 -1.47 11.65 5.83
C THR A 53 -0.03 11.15 5.82
N LEU A 54 0.54 10.94 4.64
CA LEU A 54 1.95 10.64 4.43
C LEU A 54 2.69 11.94 4.10
N PHE A 55 3.81 12.24 4.75
CA PHE A 55 4.55 13.48 4.49
C PHE A 55 6.03 13.30 4.75
N GLN A 56 6.83 14.25 4.30
CA GLN A 56 8.27 14.25 4.55
C GLN A 56 8.64 15.40 5.48
N GLU A 57 9.36 15.10 6.55
CA GLU A 57 9.93 16.08 7.46
C GLU A 57 11.44 15.83 7.58
N LYS A 58 12.25 16.83 7.22
CA LYS A 58 13.73 16.76 7.30
C LYS A 58 14.32 15.52 6.59
N GLY A 59 13.74 15.14 5.45
CA GLY A 59 14.18 13.99 4.65
C GLY A 59 13.67 12.63 5.14
N VAL A 60 12.92 12.58 6.24
CA VAL A 60 12.33 11.35 6.78
C VAL A 60 10.85 11.31 6.40
N TRP A 61 10.40 10.18 5.85
CA TRP A 61 8.99 9.94 5.58
C TRP A 61 8.25 9.61 6.87
N LYS A 62 7.08 10.21 7.06
CA LYS A 62 6.25 10.07 8.24
C LYS A 62 4.80 9.90 7.85
N VAL A 63 4.05 9.19 8.68
CA VAL A 63 2.61 9.04 8.57
C VAL A 63 1.93 9.56 9.81
N GLU A 64 0.90 10.38 9.62
CA GLU A 64 -0.07 10.72 10.66
C GLU A 64 -1.32 9.88 10.48
N LEU A 65 -1.75 9.24 11.56
CA LEU A 65 -3.02 8.53 11.65
C LEU A 65 -4.02 9.41 12.39
N TYR A 66 -5.23 9.50 11.87
CA TYR A 66 -6.28 10.37 12.41
C TYR A 66 -7.42 9.54 12.99
N ASP A 67 -7.90 9.92 14.18
CA ASP A 67 -9.08 9.36 14.81
C ASP A 67 -10.12 10.47 15.04
N TRP A 68 -11.27 10.33 14.37
CA TRP A 68 -12.38 11.29 14.43
C TRP A 68 -13.31 11.11 15.63
N THR A 69 -13.05 10.13 16.49
CA THR A 69 -13.74 9.99 17.77
C THR A 69 -13.10 10.85 18.87
N LEU A 70 -11.85 11.29 18.67
CA LEU A 70 -11.14 12.18 19.58
C LEU A 70 -11.78 13.56 19.66
N ASN A 71 -11.47 14.30 20.73
CA ASN A 71 -11.89 15.69 20.94
C ASN A 71 -13.41 15.88 20.80
N ASN A 72 -14.21 15.02 21.42
CA ASN A 72 -15.67 15.04 21.34
C ASN A 72 -16.20 14.98 19.89
N GLY A 73 -15.54 14.21 19.02
CA GLY A 73 -15.94 14.06 17.62
C GLY A 73 -15.36 15.11 16.67
N GLN A 74 -14.51 16.02 17.15
CA GLN A 74 -13.79 16.98 16.30
C GLN A 74 -12.61 16.34 15.57
N GLY A 75 -12.15 15.20 16.05
CA GLY A 75 -11.01 14.47 15.53
C GLY A 75 -9.66 15.06 15.91
N GLY A 76 -8.61 14.28 15.66
CA GLY A 76 -7.24 14.65 15.91
C GLY A 76 -6.25 13.61 15.41
N ILE A 77 -4.97 13.97 15.49
CA ILE A 77 -3.87 13.03 15.25
C ILE A 77 -3.85 12.02 16.40
N LEU A 78 -4.01 10.75 16.06
CA LEU A 78 -3.87 9.63 16.98
C LEU A 78 -2.39 9.30 17.20
N GLU A 79 -1.62 9.22 16.12
CA GLU A 79 -0.22 8.80 16.15
C GLU A 79 0.54 9.38 14.95
N THR A 80 1.83 9.66 15.15
CA THR A 80 2.78 9.97 14.08
C THR A 80 3.91 8.94 14.10
N LEU A 81 4.11 8.25 12.97
CA LEU A 81 5.09 7.18 12.83
C LEU A 81 6.07 7.48 11.70
N GLU A 82 7.33 7.07 11.85
CA GLU A 82 8.29 7.10 10.75
C GLU A 82 8.05 5.92 9.80
N VAL A 83 8.08 6.21 8.50
CA VAL A 83 7.76 5.27 7.44
C VAL A 83 9.04 4.94 6.67
N MET A 84 9.27 3.65 6.45
CA MET A 84 10.41 3.18 5.68
C MET A 84 10.06 2.76 4.26
N GLY A 85 8.79 2.46 3.99
CA GLY A 85 8.35 2.14 2.64
C GLY A 85 6.84 2.02 2.49
N MET A 86 6.43 1.98 1.23
CA MET A 86 5.08 1.62 0.80
C MET A 86 5.08 0.17 0.33
N VAL A 87 3.98 -0.52 0.55
CA VAL A 87 3.83 -1.92 0.15
C VAL A 87 2.47 -2.15 -0.46
N HIS A 88 2.39 -3.02 -1.45
CA HIS A 88 1.11 -3.55 -1.91
C HIS A 88 1.18 -5.02 -2.28
N THR A 89 0.01 -5.63 -2.45
CA THR A 89 -0.10 -7.02 -2.85
C THR A 89 -0.31 -7.16 -4.34
N HIS A 90 0.32 -8.15 -4.99
CA HIS A 90 -0.06 -8.60 -6.34
C HIS A 90 -0.84 -9.92 -6.30
N PRO A 91 -1.85 -10.09 -7.17
CA PRO A 91 -2.52 -11.37 -7.33
C PRO A 91 -1.57 -12.41 -7.95
N THR A 92 -1.81 -13.67 -7.61
CA THR A 92 -1.13 -14.83 -8.20
C THR A 92 -2.11 -15.65 -9.04
N GLY A 93 -1.63 -16.31 -10.09
CA GLY A 93 -2.44 -17.26 -10.87
C GLY A 93 -3.04 -16.64 -12.12
N THR A 94 -4.31 -16.93 -12.39
CA THR A 94 -5.00 -16.54 -13.63
C THR A 94 -6.18 -15.63 -13.34
N SER A 95 -6.31 -14.55 -14.11
CA SER A 95 -7.40 -13.60 -13.98
C SER A 95 -8.75 -14.25 -14.31
N PRO A 96 -9.77 -14.10 -13.43
CA PRO A 96 -11.10 -14.64 -13.68
C PRO A 96 -11.85 -13.88 -14.77
N TYR A 97 -11.35 -12.71 -15.21
CA TYR A 97 -12.01 -11.85 -16.19
C TYR A 97 -11.62 -12.17 -17.63
N ASN A 98 -10.35 -12.50 -17.87
CA ASN A 98 -9.81 -12.68 -19.21
C ASN A 98 -9.03 -14.00 -19.39
N GLY A 99 -8.84 -14.79 -18.33
CA GLY A 99 -8.14 -16.08 -18.39
C GLY A 99 -6.63 -15.97 -18.61
N LEU A 100 -6.04 -14.77 -18.52
CA LEU A 100 -4.60 -14.55 -18.63
C LEU A 100 -3.92 -14.68 -17.26
N SER A 101 -2.68 -15.17 -17.26
CA SER A 101 -1.88 -15.19 -16.03
C SER A 101 -1.51 -13.78 -15.57
N TYR A 102 -1.55 -13.57 -14.26
CA TYR A 102 -1.09 -12.32 -13.65
C TYR A 102 0.43 -12.17 -13.78
N ASP A 103 0.88 -10.94 -14.06
CA ASP A 103 2.29 -10.58 -13.99
C ASP A 103 2.68 -10.27 -12.53
N THR A 104 2.70 -11.31 -11.71
CA THR A 104 2.81 -11.17 -10.26
C THR A 104 4.16 -10.60 -9.79
N PHE A 105 5.22 -10.79 -10.59
CA PHE A 105 6.60 -10.52 -10.16
C PHE A 105 7.20 -9.26 -10.77
N ASN A 106 6.44 -8.47 -11.52
CA ASN A 106 6.93 -7.20 -12.07
C ASN A 106 6.02 -6.06 -11.63
N PRO A 107 6.58 -4.88 -11.27
CA PRO A 107 5.77 -3.70 -11.01
C PRO A 107 5.05 -3.25 -12.29
N SER A 108 3.82 -2.81 -12.13
CA SER A 108 3.02 -2.17 -13.17
C SER A 108 3.51 -0.75 -13.48
N GLN A 109 3.00 -0.16 -14.56
CA GLN A 109 3.27 1.26 -14.85
C GLN A 109 2.72 2.18 -13.76
N ASP A 110 1.62 1.81 -13.10
CA ASP A 110 1.05 2.59 -12.00
C ASP A 110 1.95 2.58 -10.77
N ASP A 111 2.60 1.45 -10.48
CA ASP A 111 3.58 1.34 -9.40
C ASP A 111 4.77 2.27 -9.63
N ILE A 112 5.25 2.35 -10.89
CA ILE A 112 6.32 3.26 -11.30
C ILE A 112 5.87 4.72 -11.16
N ASN A 113 4.63 5.03 -11.57
CA ASN A 113 4.08 6.39 -11.45
C ASN A 113 4.00 6.83 -9.98
N ILE A 114 3.61 5.94 -9.08
CA ILE A 114 3.49 6.24 -7.66
C ILE A 114 4.84 6.40 -6.98
N MET A 115 5.82 5.59 -7.36
CA MET A 115 7.20 5.78 -6.89
C MET A 115 7.72 7.20 -7.17
N SER A 116 7.36 7.78 -8.32
CA SER A 116 7.74 9.16 -8.66
C SER A 116 7.07 10.21 -7.77
N SER A 117 5.91 9.90 -7.20
CA SER A 117 5.17 10.78 -6.29
C SER A 117 5.75 10.79 -4.87
N PHE A 118 6.52 9.75 -4.50
CA PHE A 118 7.11 9.58 -3.17
C PHE A 118 8.63 9.31 -3.26
N PRO A 119 9.43 10.30 -3.70
CA PRO A 119 10.85 10.11 -3.97
C PRO A 119 11.61 9.66 -2.72
N GLY A 120 12.44 8.62 -2.89
CA GLY A 120 13.26 8.04 -1.82
C GLY A 120 12.49 7.13 -0.86
N LEU A 121 11.18 6.96 -1.01
CA LEU A 121 10.41 5.99 -0.25
C LEU A 121 10.50 4.62 -0.92
N ARG A 122 10.97 3.60 -0.19
CA ARG A 122 11.11 2.23 -0.72
C ARG A 122 9.74 1.65 -1.06
N GLN A 123 9.67 0.82 -2.10
CA GLN A 123 8.42 0.24 -2.59
C GLN A 123 8.53 -1.28 -2.61
N TYR A 124 7.52 -1.97 -2.08
CA TYR A 124 7.52 -3.42 -1.95
C TYR A 124 6.26 -4.03 -2.55
N ILE A 125 6.41 -5.20 -3.16
CA ILE A 125 5.30 -6.06 -3.59
C ILE A 125 5.30 -7.31 -2.72
N ILE A 126 4.13 -7.66 -2.19
CA ILE A 126 3.85 -8.93 -1.52
C ILE A 126 3.03 -9.80 -2.47
N THR A 127 3.47 -11.03 -2.67
CA THR A 127 2.75 -12.03 -3.46
C THR A 127 2.39 -13.21 -2.57
N GLY A 128 1.62 -14.17 -3.08
CA GLY A 128 1.32 -15.40 -2.34
C GLY A 128 2.53 -16.28 -2.03
N THR A 129 3.71 -16.02 -2.62
CA THR A 129 4.90 -16.88 -2.46
C THR A 129 6.18 -16.14 -2.10
N ASN A 130 6.27 -14.85 -2.41
CA ASN A 130 7.45 -14.02 -2.21
C ASN A 130 7.06 -12.58 -1.90
N ASP A 131 7.94 -11.86 -1.24
CA ASP A 131 7.94 -10.42 -1.11
C ASP A 131 9.25 -9.85 -1.69
N PHE A 132 9.19 -8.68 -2.32
CA PHE A 132 10.36 -8.05 -2.91
C PHE A 132 10.24 -6.53 -2.96
N GLU A 133 11.37 -5.84 -2.81
CA GLU A 133 11.48 -4.42 -3.18
C GLU A 133 11.61 -4.29 -4.71
N PHE A 134 11.11 -3.19 -5.25
CA PHE A 134 11.27 -2.85 -6.66
C PHE A 134 11.69 -1.39 -6.84
N ASN A 135 12.31 -1.10 -7.98
CA ASN A 135 12.57 0.26 -8.46
C ASN A 135 11.97 0.46 -9.86
N MET A 136 12.24 1.61 -10.48
CA MET A 136 11.75 1.94 -11.83
C MET A 136 12.18 0.94 -12.93
N ASN A 137 13.18 0.09 -12.66
CA ASN A 137 13.69 -0.91 -13.60
C ASN A 137 13.17 -2.33 -13.30
N GLY A 138 12.30 -2.50 -12.29
CA GLY A 138 11.75 -3.78 -11.89
C GLY A 138 12.19 -4.25 -10.49
N PRO A 139 12.01 -5.54 -10.19
CA PRO A 139 12.38 -6.12 -8.91
C PRO A 139 13.86 -5.96 -8.58
N ILE A 140 14.18 -5.74 -7.31
CA ILE A 140 15.55 -5.73 -6.79
C ILE A 140 15.81 -7.10 -6.16
N GLU A 141 16.72 -7.89 -6.73
CA GLU A 141 17.08 -9.20 -6.18
C GLU A 141 17.61 -9.04 -4.73
N LYS A 142 16.92 -9.70 -3.78
CA LYS A 142 17.14 -9.65 -2.32
C LYS A 142 16.90 -8.31 -1.65
N SER A 143 15.62 -7.99 -1.51
CA SER A 143 15.16 -7.22 -0.37
C SER A 143 13.92 -7.93 0.17
N SER A 144 14.12 -8.86 1.11
CA SER A 144 13.02 -9.28 1.96
C SER A 144 12.53 -8.07 2.73
N LEU A 145 11.23 -7.98 2.94
CA LEU A 145 10.65 -7.08 3.93
C LEU A 145 11.49 -7.19 5.22
N PRO A 146 11.83 -6.06 5.85
CA PRO A 146 12.45 -6.10 7.17
C PRO A 146 11.55 -6.95 8.07
N ASN A 147 12.16 -7.79 8.92
CA ASN A 147 11.42 -8.69 9.80
C ASN A 147 10.34 -7.92 10.57
N CYS A 148 9.09 -8.00 10.12
CA CYS A 148 7.93 -7.60 10.91
C CYS A 148 7.81 -8.66 12.01
N GLN A 149 8.33 -8.35 13.21
CA GLN A 149 8.19 -9.21 14.40
C GLN A 149 6.93 -8.85 15.18
#